data_AF-A0A0D0I7T5-F1
#
_entry.id   AF-A0A0D0I7T5-F1
#
_cell.length_a   1.000
_cell.length_b   1.000
_cell.length_c   1.000
_cell.angle_alpha   90.00
_cell.angle_beta   90.00
_cell.angle_gamma   90.00
#
_symmetry.space_group_name_H-M   'P 1'
#
loop_
_entity.id
_entity.type
_entity.pdbx_description
1 polymer ?
#
loop_
_entity_poly.entity_id
_entity_poly.type
_entity_poly.pdbx_seq_one_letter_code
_entity_poly.pdbx_strand_id
1 'polypeptide(L)'
;ISELSSKHVELAEQVVSVGEEVFVKVIDIDLERRRISLSLKQANEAVDVNGTEFDPALYGMLAEYDEAGEYKYPEGFDPETGAWKEGFDTQREAWEQEYAAAQARWEAHKAQVAKAAEAEAAAGDDFGGQVFSSEVAGAGTLADDEALAALREKLSGGNA
;
A
#
# COMPACT_ATOMS: atom_id res chain seq x y z
N ILE A 1 -11.64 3.12 -15.00
CA ILE A 1 -10.47 2.35 -14.50
C ILE A 1 -10.60 2.25 -12.97
N SER A 2 -11.77 1.80 -12.49
CA SER A 2 -12.19 1.99 -11.10
C SER A 2 -11.55 1.00 -10.12
N GLU A 3 -10.91 -0.04 -10.62
CA GLU A 3 -10.21 -1.05 -9.81
C GLU A 3 -8.75 -0.67 -9.49
N LEU A 4 -8.24 0.44 -10.05
CA LEU A 4 -6.87 0.90 -9.79
C LEU A 4 -6.75 1.79 -8.55
N SER A 5 -7.75 2.61 -8.25
CA SER A 5 -7.71 3.54 -7.11
C SER A 5 -9.11 3.85 -6.62
N SER A 6 -9.22 4.29 -5.37
CA SER A 6 -10.44 4.85 -4.78
C SER A 6 -10.85 6.18 -5.43
N LYS A 7 -9.90 6.89 -6.05
CA LYS A 7 -10.15 8.13 -6.80
C LYS A 7 -10.58 7.85 -8.25
N HIS A 8 -11.20 8.83 -8.88
CA HIS A 8 -11.48 8.75 -10.31
C HIS A 8 -10.16 8.85 -11.09
N VAL A 9 -9.82 7.79 -11.81
CA VAL A 9 -8.61 7.70 -12.63
C VAL A 9 -9.02 7.73 -14.09
N GLU A 10 -8.54 8.74 -14.80
CA GLU A 10 -8.74 8.87 -16.25
C GLU A 10 -7.71 8.02 -17.02
N LEU A 11 -6.47 7.94 -16.51
CA LEU A 11 -5.36 7.27 -17.17
C LEU A 11 -4.67 6.30 -16.19
N ALA A 12 -4.46 5.05 -16.62
CA ALA A 12 -3.79 4.04 -15.79
C ALA A 12 -2.36 4.45 -15.38
N GLU A 13 -1.67 5.22 -16.24
CA GLU A 13 -0.32 5.75 -16.00
C GLU A 13 -0.22 6.67 -14.77
N GLN A 14 -1.35 7.21 -14.29
CA GLN A 14 -1.39 8.03 -13.07
C GLN A 14 -1.21 7.19 -11.78
N VAL A 15 -1.49 5.88 -11.86
CA VAL A 15 -1.47 4.99 -10.70
C VAL A 15 -0.35 3.97 -10.79
N VAL A 16 0.01 3.53 -12.00
CA VAL A 16 1.02 2.49 -12.22
C VAL A 16 1.97 2.87 -13.36
N SER A 17 3.24 2.52 -13.20
CA SER A 17 4.25 2.68 -14.24
C SER A 17 4.58 1.36 -14.94
N VAL A 18 4.96 1.43 -16.22
CA VAL A 18 5.42 0.23 -16.96
C VAL A 18 6.70 -0.31 -16.31
N GLY A 19 6.68 -1.59 -15.93
CA GLY A 19 7.78 -2.26 -15.24
C GLY A 19 7.70 -2.17 -13.71
N GLU A 20 6.68 -1.52 -13.15
CA GLU A 20 6.43 -1.51 -11.71
C GLU A 20 5.85 -2.85 -11.25
N GLU A 21 6.44 -3.45 -10.23
CA GLU A 21 5.90 -4.62 -9.57
C GLU A 21 4.88 -4.18 -8.51
N VAL A 22 3.62 -4.58 -8.68
CA VAL A 22 2.52 -4.24 -7.79
C VAL A 22 1.77 -5.49 -7.32
N PHE A 23 1.37 -5.48 -6.06
CA PHE A 23 0.50 -6.49 -5.47
C PHE A 23 -0.96 -6.16 -5.81
N VAL A 24 -1.65 -7.13 -6.42
CA VAL A 24 -3.05 -7.00 -6.82
C VAL A 24 -3.85 -8.20 -6.32
N LYS A 25 -5.15 -7.98 -6.08
CA LYS A 25 -6.08 -9.03 -5.70
C LYS A 25 -6.80 -9.54 -6.94
N VAL A 26 -6.89 -10.85 -7.09
CA VAL A 26 -7.74 -11.47 -8.11
C VAL A 26 -9.18 -11.40 -7.65
N ILE A 27 -10.04 -10.77 -8.46
CA ILE A 27 -11.46 -10.56 -8.11
C ILE A 27 -12.39 -11.53 -8.86
N ASP A 28 -12.03 -11.90 -10.08
CA ASP A 28 -12.84 -12.77 -10.92
C ASP A 28 -11.98 -13.50 -11.96
N ILE A 29 -12.36 -14.73 -12.29
CA ILE A 29 -11.68 -15.57 -13.28
C ILE A 29 -12.73 -16.13 -14.23
N ASP A 30 -12.70 -15.64 -15.47
CA ASP A 30 -13.56 -16.09 -16.56
C ASP A 30 -12.76 -17.05 -17.44
N LEU A 31 -12.94 -18.36 -17.20
CA LEU A 31 -12.25 -19.42 -17.94
C LEU A 31 -12.75 -19.56 -19.39
N GLU A 32 -14.02 -19.22 -19.65
CA GLU A 32 -14.62 -19.32 -20.98
C GLU A 32 -13.99 -18.30 -21.91
N ARG A 33 -13.82 -17.06 -21.43
CA ARG A 33 -13.21 -15.96 -22.17
C ARG A 33 -11.70 -15.84 -21.94
N ARG A 34 -11.13 -16.67 -21.07
CA ARG A 34 -9.71 -16.65 -20.65
C ARG A 34 -9.30 -15.27 -20.13
N ARG A 35 -10.12 -14.67 -19.28
CA ARG A 35 -9.89 -13.35 -18.68
C ARG A 35 -9.75 -13.48 -17.17
N ILE A 36 -8.81 -12.72 -16.62
CA ILE A 36 -8.62 -12.58 -15.17
C ILE A 36 -8.84 -11.11 -14.84
N SER A 37 -9.73 -10.85 -13.90
CA SER A 37 -10.00 -9.52 -13.39
C SER A 37 -9.16 -9.30 -12.13
N LEU A 38 -8.42 -8.19 -12.11
CA LEU A 38 -7.48 -7.83 -11.05
C LEU A 38 -7.88 -6.48 -10.46
N SER A 39 -7.67 -6.31 -9.16
CA SER A 39 -7.95 -5.07 -8.46
C SER A 39 -6.76 -4.67 -7.58
N LEU A 40 -6.22 -3.48 -7.83
CA LEU A 40 -5.17 -2.87 -7.02
C LEU A 40 -5.79 -2.22 -5.77
N LYS A 41 -6.96 -1.59 -5.94
CA LYS A 41 -7.73 -0.99 -4.84
C LYS A 41 -8.05 -2.01 -3.76
N GLN A 42 -8.64 -3.15 -4.14
CA GLN A 42 -9.02 -4.17 -3.15
C GLN A 42 -7.81 -4.87 -2.53
N ALA A 43 -6.65 -4.86 -3.18
CA ALA A 43 -5.41 -5.35 -2.58
C ALA A 43 -4.97 -4.41 -1.45
N ASN A 44 -4.99 -3.10 -1.71
CA ASN A 44 -4.61 -2.10 -0.73
C ASN A 44 -5.58 -2.04 0.45
N GLU A 45 -6.90 -2.16 0.22
CA GLU A 45 -7.91 -2.16 1.28
C GLU A 45 -7.87 -3.44 2.14
N ALA A 46 -7.38 -4.55 1.59
CA ALA A 46 -7.30 -5.82 2.31
C ALA A 46 -6.12 -5.89 3.31
N VAL A 47 -5.14 -4.99 3.21
CA VAL A 47 -3.97 -4.97 4.09
C VAL A 47 -3.98 -3.72 4.96
N ASP A 48 -4.09 -3.94 6.27
CA ASP A 48 -3.85 -2.86 7.23
C ASP A 48 -2.34 -2.64 7.39
N VAL A 49 -1.87 -1.44 7.07
CA VAL A 49 -0.47 -1.02 7.23
C VAL A 49 -0.01 -1.15 8.69
N ASN A 50 -0.92 -0.96 9.65
CA ASN A 50 -0.65 -1.08 11.07
C ASN A 50 -0.98 -2.47 11.63
N GLY A 51 -1.55 -3.35 10.79
CA GLY A 51 -1.91 -4.70 11.18
C GLY A 51 -0.68 -5.55 11.47
N THR A 52 -0.74 -6.34 12.53
CA THR A 52 0.26 -7.38 12.82
C THR A 52 -0.10 -8.72 12.20
N GLU A 53 -1.24 -8.82 11.53
CA GLU A 53 -1.73 -10.05 10.92
C GLU A 53 -0.99 -10.29 9.60
N PHE A 54 -0.11 -11.28 9.62
CA PHE A 54 0.62 -11.77 8.45
C PHE A 54 0.14 -13.19 8.17
N ASP A 55 -0.45 -13.39 7.00
CA ASP A 55 -0.79 -14.72 6.48
C ASP A 55 0.27 -15.14 5.45
N PRO A 56 1.22 -16.03 5.80
CA PRO A 56 2.25 -16.48 4.87
C PRO A 56 1.67 -17.11 3.59
N ALA A 57 0.48 -17.72 3.67
CA ALA A 57 -0.15 -18.39 2.54
C ALA A 57 -0.49 -17.44 1.40
N LEU A 58 -0.91 -16.23 1.73
CA LEU A 58 -1.20 -15.17 0.76
C LEU A 58 0.07 -14.67 0.05
N TYR A 59 1.25 -14.89 0.64
CA TYR A 59 2.53 -14.39 0.13
C TYR A 59 3.46 -15.50 -0.38
N GLY A 60 2.87 -16.65 -0.73
CA GLY A 60 3.55 -17.71 -1.49
C GLY A 60 4.21 -18.81 -0.66
N MET A 61 3.96 -18.85 0.65
CA MET A 61 4.26 -20.05 1.44
C MET A 61 3.09 -21.02 1.33
N LEU A 62 3.29 -22.19 0.75
CA LEU A 62 2.22 -23.20 0.67
C LEU A 62 1.83 -23.66 2.09
N ALA A 63 0.69 -23.16 2.57
CA ALA A 63 0.01 -23.75 3.71
C ALA A 63 -0.63 -25.05 3.24
N GLU A 64 0.01 -26.18 3.55
CA GLU A 64 -0.67 -27.47 3.47
C GLU A 64 -1.67 -27.54 4.62
N TYR A 65 -2.91 -27.91 4.33
CA TYR A 65 -3.92 -28.20 5.35
C TYR A 65 -4.22 -29.69 5.31
N ASP A 66 -4.44 -30.30 6.48
CA ASP A 66 -4.82 -31.71 6.56
C ASP A 66 -6.31 -31.94 6.22
N GLU A 67 -6.78 -33.19 6.29
CA GLU A 67 -8.18 -33.55 5.99
C GLU A 67 -9.20 -32.94 6.99
N ALA A 68 -8.74 -32.45 8.14
CA ALA A 68 -9.56 -31.73 9.12
C ALA A 68 -9.55 -30.21 8.88
N GLY A 69 -8.74 -29.71 7.95
CA GLY A 69 -8.56 -28.29 7.66
C GLY A 69 -7.59 -27.59 8.61
N GLU A 70 -6.79 -28.33 9.38
CA GLU A 70 -5.75 -27.78 10.25
C GLU A 70 -4.45 -27.56 9.47
N TYR A 71 -3.71 -26.51 9.82
CA TYR A 71 -2.43 -26.19 9.19
C TYR A 71 -1.41 -27.30 9.47
N LYS A 72 -0.91 -27.91 8.41
CA LYS A 72 0.13 -28.92 8.45
C LYS A 72 1.49 -28.24 8.53
N TYR A 73 2.09 -28.34 9.71
CA TYR A 73 3.45 -27.88 9.94
C TYR A 73 4.46 -28.66 9.08
N PRO A 74 5.57 -28.02 8.67
CA PRO A 74 6.61 -28.67 7.90
C PRO A 74 7.20 -29.86 8.66
N GLU A 75 7.67 -30.86 7.90
CA GLU A 75 8.26 -32.07 8.46
C GLU A 75 9.47 -31.73 9.33
N GLY A 76 9.46 -32.20 10.58
CA GLY A 76 10.52 -31.90 11.54
C GLY A 76 10.21 -30.74 12.50
N PHE A 77 9.16 -29.95 12.25
CA PHE A 77 8.64 -28.99 13.22
C PHE A 77 7.66 -29.67 14.18
N ASP A 78 7.89 -29.51 15.49
CA ASP A 78 7.02 -30.01 16.54
C ASP A 78 6.14 -28.85 17.04
N PRO A 79 4.83 -28.85 16.75
CA PRO A 79 3.94 -27.75 17.12
C PRO A 79 3.63 -27.69 18.62
N GLU A 80 3.81 -28.79 19.37
CA GLU A 80 3.59 -28.80 20.82
C GLU A 80 4.73 -28.09 21.56
N THR A 81 5.96 -28.23 21.04
CA THR A 81 7.15 -27.62 21.64
C THR A 81 7.61 -26.34 20.94
N GLY A 82 7.10 -26.07 19.73
CA GLY A 82 7.53 -24.97 18.88
C GLY A 82 8.97 -25.11 18.37
N ALA A 83 9.53 -26.33 18.40
CA ALA A 83 10.94 -26.58 18.11
C ALA A 83 11.12 -27.48 16.88
N TRP A 84 12.22 -27.26 16.16
CA TRP A 84 12.66 -28.16 15.11
C TRP A 84 13.41 -29.36 15.70
N LYS A 85 13.15 -30.55 15.18
CA LYS A 85 13.84 -31.78 15.55
C LYS A 85 15.30 -31.74 15.04
N GLU A 86 16.20 -32.34 15.82
CA GLU A 86 17.61 -32.49 15.45
C GLU A 86 17.75 -33.27 14.13
N GLY A 87 18.56 -32.79 13.20
CA GLY A 87 18.77 -33.39 11.88
C GLY A 87 17.85 -32.87 10.76
N PHE A 88 16.91 -31.97 11.07
CA PHE A 88 16.03 -31.31 10.09
C PHE A 88 16.51 -29.89 9.72
N ASP A 89 17.80 -29.59 9.90
CA ASP A 89 18.35 -28.25 9.66
C ASP A 89 18.12 -27.76 8.23
N THR A 90 18.23 -28.64 7.22
CA THR A 90 17.95 -28.26 5.82
C THR A 90 16.48 -27.93 5.58
N GLN A 91 15.55 -28.66 6.22
CA GLN A 91 14.12 -28.34 6.13
C GLN A 91 13.80 -27.03 6.86
N ARG A 92 14.41 -26.81 8.03
CA ARG A 92 14.30 -25.56 8.78
C ARG A 92 14.78 -24.39 7.93
N GLU A 93 15.99 -24.47 7.38
CA GLU A 93 16.58 -23.41 6.58
C GLU A 93 15.75 -23.09 5.33
N ALA A 94 15.24 -24.12 4.64
CA ALA A 94 14.37 -23.92 3.48
C ALA A 94 13.06 -23.22 3.88
N TRP A 95 12.41 -23.70 4.95
CA TRP A 95 11.18 -23.11 5.46
C TRP A 95 11.39 -21.67 5.96
N GLU A 96 12.49 -21.39 6.66
CA GLU A 96 12.86 -20.05 7.10
C GLU A 96 13.09 -19.11 5.91
N GLN A 97 13.70 -19.60 4.82
CA GLN A 97 13.90 -18.81 3.61
C GLN A 97 12.57 -18.50 2.90
N GLU A 98 11.68 -19.49 2.79
CA GLU A 98 10.35 -19.27 2.22
C GLU A 98 9.52 -18.31 3.07
N TYR A 99 9.59 -18.44 4.41
CA TYR A 99 8.93 -17.54 5.34
C TYR A 99 9.48 -16.13 5.24
N ALA A 100 10.80 -15.97 5.21
CA ALA A 100 11.46 -14.68 5.03
C ALA A 100 11.09 -14.04 3.69
N ALA A 101 11.00 -14.83 2.62
CA ALA A 101 10.55 -14.35 1.31
C ALA A 101 9.08 -13.91 1.33
N ALA A 102 8.20 -14.68 1.99
CA ALA A 102 6.80 -14.32 2.15
C ALA A 102 6.64 -13.05 3.01
N GLN A 103 7.41 -12.93 4.09
CA GLN A 103 7.43 -11.73 4.92
C GLN A 103 7.91 -10.51 4.13
N ALA A 104 8.98 -10.66 3.32
CA ALA A 104 9.46 -9.58 2.46
C ALA A 104 8.39 -9.13 1.45
N ARG A 105 7.60 -10.05 0.89
CA ARG A 105 6.47 -9.70 0.00
C ARG A 105 5.35 -8.99 0.76
N TRP A 106 5.03 -9.41 1.98
CA TRP A 106 4.04 -8.71 2.81
C TRP A 106 4.49 -7.31 3.20
N GLU A 107 5.75 -7.13 3.58
CA GLU A 107 6.33 -5.82 3.86
C GLU A 107 6.33 -4.92 2.62
N ALA A 108 6.64 -5.48 1.45
CA ALA A 108 6.53 -4.76 0.18
C ALA A 108 5.08 -4.38 -0.15
N HIS A 109 4.11 -5.25 0.12
CA HIS A 109 2.69 -4.93 -0.05
C HIS A 109 2.23 -3.83 0.93
N LYS A 110 2.65 -3.88 2.20
CA LYS A 110 2.39 -2.78 3.15
C LYS A 110 3.02 -1.46 2.69
N ALA A 111 4.24 -1.49 2.16
CA ALA A 111 4.88 -0.32 1.60
C ALA A 111 4.10 0.24 0.39
N GLN A 112 3.53 -0.63 -0.46
CA GLN A 112 2.63 -0.23 -1.53
C GLN A 112 1.37 0.47 -0.98
N VAL A 113 0.72 -0.10 0.05
CA VAL A 113 -0.47 0.52 0.67
C VAL A 113 -0.13 1.87 1.29
N ALA A 114 1.01 1.98 1.99
CA ALA A 114 1.48 3.25 2.55
C ALA A 114 1.74 4.30 1.47
N LYS A 115 2.45 3.94 0.39
CA LYS A 115 2.68 4.80 -0.79
C LYS A 115 1.36 5.25 -1.41
N ALA A 116 0.39 4.36 -1.53
CA ALA A 116 -0.93 4.69 -2.07
C ALA A 116 -1.69 5.66 -1.15
N ALA A 117 -1.66 5.46 0.17
CA ALA A 117 -2.27 6.34 1.14
C ALA A 117 -1.64 7.75 1.15
N GLU A 118 -0.31 7.83 1.05
CA GLU A 118 0.42 9.10 0.94
C GLU A 118 0.08 9.84 -0.38
N ALA A 119 0.03 9.12 -1.50
CA ALA A 119 -0.36 9.70 -2.78
C ALA A 119 -1.82 10.20 -2.75
N GLU A 120 -2.71 9.49 -2.06
CA GLU A 120 -4.09 9.92 -1.85
C GLU A 120 -4.17 11.17 -0.97
N ALA A 121 -3.36 11.27 0.09
CA ALA A 121 -3.28 12.44 0.95
C ALA A 121 -2.69 13.66 0.21
N ALA A 122 -1.62 13.49 -0.55
CA ALA A 122 -0.96 14.55 -1.31
C ALA A 122 -1.84 15.13 -2.43
N ALA A 123 -2.65 14.29 -3.07
CA ALA A 123 -3.63 14.72 -4.07
C ALA A 123 -4.97 15.20 -3.44
N GLY A 124 -5.02 15.42 -2.12
CA GLY A 124 -6.18 15.97 -1.40
C GLY A 124 -6.24 17.50 -1.36
N ASP A 125 -5.20 18.20 -1.84
CA ASP A 125 -5.09 19.66 -1.78
C ASP A 125 -5.50 20.39 -3.08
N ASP A 126 -5.75 19.67 -4.18
CA ASP A 126 -6.11 20.25 -5.49
C ASP A 126 -7.63 20.28 -5.73
N PHE A 127 -8.39 20.80 -4.76
CA PHE A 127 -9.73 21.33 -5.00
C PHE A 127 -9.78 22.82 -4.66
N GLY A 128 -8.76 23.56 -5.13
CA GLY A 128 -8.90 24.97 -5.45
C GLY A 128 -9.79 25.12 -6.68
N GLY A 129 -11.10 25.00 -6.48
CA GLY A 129 -12.09 25.10 -7.54
C GLY A 129 -11.87 26.35 -8.39
N GLN A 130 -11.36 26.17 -9.61
CA GLN A 130 -11.50 27.14 -10.69
C GLN A 130 -12.95 27.13 -11.14
N VAL A 131 -13.82 27.73 -10.32
CA VAL A 131 -15.09 28.24 -10.78
C VAL A 131 -14.78 29.45 -11.66
N PHE A 132 -14.90 29.26 -12.98
CA PHE A 132 -15.11 30.34 -13.92
C PHE A 132 -16.44 31.04 -13.58
N SER A 133 -16.40 32.00 -12.65
CA SER A 133 -17.50 32.92 -12.42
C SER A 133 -17.06 34.31 -12.85
N SER A 134 -17.67 34.74 -13.93
CA SER A 134 -17.65 36.10 -14.45
C SER A 134 -17.96 37.13 -13.34
N GLU A 135 -16.96 37.97 -13.05
CA GLU A 135 -17.08 39.40 -12.75
C GLU A 135 -18.06 39.83 -11.64
N VAL A 136 -17.52 40.11 -10.43
CA VAL A 136 -17.86 41.32 -9.65
C VAL A 136 -16.77 41.63 -8.63
N ALA A 137 -16.48 42.93 -8.53
CA ALA A 137 -15.42 43.55 -7.74
C ALA A 137 -15.58 43.39 -6.22
N GLY A 138 -14.44 43.38 -5.53
CA GLY A 138 -14.29 44.08 -4.25
C GLY A 138 -13.93 43.24 -3.03
N ALA A 139 -12.86 43.69 -2.37
CA ALA A 139 -12.54 43.53 -0.95
C ALA A 139 -11.81 42.25 -0.48
N GLY A 140 -10.47 42.37 -0.41
CA GLY A 140 -9.73 42.15 0.84
C GLY A 140 -9.36 40.71 1.21
N THR A 141 -8.30 40.18 0.61
CA THR A 141 -7.59 38.98 1.06
C THR A 141 -6.84 39.26 2.36
N LEU A 142 -7.30 38.70 3.48
CA LEU A 142 -6.59 38.68 4.77
C LEU A 142 -5.34 37.76 4.76
N ALA A 143 -4.93 37.25 3.59
CA ALA A 143 -3.76 36.39 3.41
C ALA A 143 -2.44 37.17 3.28
N ASP A 144 -2.49 38.50 3.15
CA ASP A 144 -1.30 39.33 2.94
C ASP A 144 -0.65 39.83 4.25
N ASP A 145 -1.32 39.71 5.41
CA ASP A 145 -0.85 40.31 6.69
C ASP A 145 0.34 39.55 7.32
N GLU A 146 0.39 38.23 7.17
CA GLU A 146 1.49 37.39 7.68
C GLU A 146 2.77 37.54 6.83
N ALA A 147 2.62 37.68 5.52
CA ALA A 147 3.73 37.94 4.60
C ALA A 147 4.36 39.34 4.83
N LEU A 148 3.55 40.32 5.24
CA LEU A 148 4.01 41.67 5.62
C LEU A 148 4.73 41.71 6.97
N ALA A 149 4.34 40.85 7.93
CA ALA A 149 5.05 40.71 9.21
C ALA A 149 6.48 40.18 9.02
N ALA A 150 6.65 39.16 8.17
CA ALA A 150 7.95 38.58 7.85
C ALA A 150 8.90 39.58 7.15
N LEU A 151 8.37 40.51 6.35
CA LEU A 151 9.16 41.54 5.67
C LEU A 151 9.64 42.64 6.62
N ARG A 152 8.89 42.93 7.70
CA ARG A 152 9.21 43.99 8.67
C ARG A 152 10.32 43.58 9.65
N GLU A 153 10.38 42.29 10.00
CA GLU A 153 11.48 41.74 10.82
C GLU A 153 12.82 41.81 10.08
N LYS A 154 12.83 41.50 8.77
CA LYS A 154 14.03 41.49 7.94
C LYS A 154 14.61 42.87 7.62
N LEU A 155 13.83 43.94 7.77
CA LEU A 155 14.23 45.34 7.59
C LEU A 155 14.58 46.06 8.91
N SER A 156 14.26 45.46 10.07
CA SER A 156 14.58 46.01 11.40
C SER A 156 15.93 45.52 11.95
N GLY A 157 16.54 44.49 11.36
CA GLY A 157 17.77 43.86 11.84
C GLY A 157 19.07 44.31 11.16
N GLY A 158 19.08 45.44 10.45
CA GLY A 158 20.27 45.84 9.68
C GLY A 158 20.38 47.33 9.39
N ASN A 159 20.56 48.17 10.44
CA ASN A 159 21.35 49.41 10.37
C ASN A 159 21.52 50.04 11.78
N ALA A 160 22.51 49.58 12.55
CA ALA A 160 23.35 50.34 13.50
C ALA A 160 24.25 49.38 14.28
#